data_AF-A0A1E4B3Q2-F1
#
_entry.id   AF-A0A1E4B3Q2-F1
#
_cell.length_a   1.000
_cell.length_b   1.000
_cell.length_c   1.000
_cell.angle_alpha   90.00
_cell.angle_beta   90.00
_cell.angle_gamma   90.00
#
_symmetry.space_group_name_H-M   'P 1'
#
loop_
_entity.id
_entity.type
_entity.pdbx_description
1 polymer ?
#
loop_
_entity_poly.entity_id
_entity_poly.type
_entity_poly.pdbx_seq_one_letter_code
_entity_poly.pdbx_strand_id
1 'polypeptide(L)'
;MPNHFIHRLSSATALKGSLDLGAERTRQIASRVAQASLNGDGFALGDASGAKGGQGVDIEQEMVALADEQLRFEASAKLLEKVYQQIRTSMRDTR
;
A
#
# COMPACT_ATOMS: atom_id res chain seq x y z
N MET A 1 7.54 34.08 10.85
CA MET A 1 7.86 32.63 11.03
C MET A 1 7.65 31.89 9.69
N PRO A 2 8.66 31.80 8.80
CA PRO A 2 8.53 31.18 7.47
C PRO A 2 8.63 29.63 7.46
N ASN A 3 9.12 29.02 8.54
CA ASN A 3 9.60 27.63 8.53
C ASN A 3 8.50 26.54 8.48
N HIS A 4 7.22 26.87 8.64
CA HIS A 4 6.14 25.89 8.65
C HIS A 4 5.72 25.39 7.25
N PHE A 5 5.95 26.17 6.19
CA PHE A 5 5.56 25.78 4.82
C PHE A 5 6.47 24.71 4.21
N ILE A 6 7.78 24.80 4.46
CA ILE A 6 8.78 23.85 3.95
C ILE A 6 8.56 22.46 4.57
N HIS A 7 8.26 22.40 5.87
CA HIS A 7 7.99 21.13 6.55
C HIS A 7 6.70 20.45 6.04
N ARG A 8 5.65 21.23 5.72
CA ARG A 8 4.39 20.68 5.19
C ARG A 8 4.54 20.11 3.78
N LEU A 9 5.20 20.84 2.88
CA LEU A 9 5.48 20.37 1.52
C LEU A 9 6.37 19.11 1.54
N SER A 10 7.40 19.09 2.41
CA SER A 10 8.27 17.93 2.61
C SER A 10 7.49 16.70 3.10
N SER A 11 6.56 16.87 4.05
CA SER A 11 5.72 15.77 4.55
C SER A 11 4.71 15.24 3.51
N ALA A 12 4.13 16.10 2.67
CA ALA A 12 3.18 15.67 1.64
C ALA A 12 3.86 14.80 0.56
N THR A 13 5.06 15.17 0.12
CA THR A 13 5.85 14.37 -0.82
C THR A 13 6.25 13.02 -0.23
N ALA A 14 6.69 12.98 1.04
CA ALA A 14 7.04 11.75 1.73
C ALA A 14 5.82 10.82 1.91
N LEU A 15 4.66 11.38 2.29
CA LEU A 15 3.41 10.61 2.46
C LEU A 15 2.92 10.04 1.14
N LYS A 16 2.95 10.82 0.05
CA LYS A 16 2.62 10.33 -1.29
C LYS A 16 3.55 9.18 -1.69
N GLY A 17 4.86 9.33 -1.49
CA GLY A 17 5.83 8.26 -1.77
C GLY A 17 5.54 6.98 -0.99
N SER A 18 5.13 7.09 0.28
CA SER A 18 4.72 5.93 1.09
C SER A 18 3.43 5.27 0.58
N LEU A 19 2.48 6.08 0.08
CA LEU A 19 1.22 5.60 -0.48
C LEU A 19 1.44 4.83 -1.79
N ASP A 20 2.26 5.38 -2.68
CA ASP A 20 2.60 4.77 -3.98
C ASP A 20 3.29 3.41 -3.75
N LEU A 21 4.20 3.34 -2.78
CA LEU A 21 4.90 2.12 -2.40
C LEU A 21 3.95 1.09 -1.74
N GLY A 22 3.00 1.53 -0.91
CA GLY A 22 1.96 0.66 -0.35
C GLY A 22 1.02 0.09 -1.42
N ALA A 23 0.67 0.88 -2.43
CA ALA A 23 -0.15 0.43 -3.56
C ALA A 23 0.56 -0.66 -4.38
N GLU A 24 1.88 -0.52 -4.58
CA GLU A 24 2.67 -1.55 -5.26
C GLU A 24 2.76 -2.85 -4.45
N ARG A 25 3.01 -2.75 -3.13
CA ARG A 25 3.04 -3.91 -2.22
C ARG A 25 1.70 -4.62 -2.15
N THR A 26 0.60 -3.88 -2.09
CA THR A 26 -0.76 -4.45 -2.09
C THR A 26 -0.99 -5.30 -3.33
N ARG A 27 -0.59 -4.82 -4.52
CA ARG A 27 -0.70 -5.59 -5.78
C ARG A 27 0.16 -6.86 -5.76
N GLN A 28 1.38 -6.78 -5.23
CA GLN A 28 2.28 -7.94 -5.13
C GLN A 28 1.73 -9.00 -4.17
N ILE A 29 1.26 -8.61 -2.98
CA ILE A 29 0.66 -9.54 -2.01
C ILE A 29 -0.61 -10.16 -2.59
N ALA A 30 -1.48 -9.37 -3.22
CA ALA A 30 -2.68 -9.88 -3.87
C ALA A 30 -2.35 -10.92 -4.96
N SER A 31 -1.28 -10.70 -5.74
CA SER A 31 -0.80 -11.69 -6.72
C SER A 31 -0.32 -12.98 -6.05
N ARG A 32 0.40 -12.90 -4.92
CA ARG A 32 0.84 -14.08 -4.18
C ARG A 32 -0.32 -14.85 -3.57
N VAL A 33 -1.29 -14.15 -2.97
CA VAL A 33 -2.52 -14.75 -2.45
C VAL A 33 -3.29 -15.45 -3.57
N ALA A 34 -3.51 -14.80 -4.72
CA ALA A 34 -4.21 -15.40 -5.85
C ALA A 34 -3.50 -16.66 -6.38
N GLN A 35 -2.17 -16.62 -6.50
CA GLN A 35 -1.37 -17.75 -6.97
C GLN A 35 -1.36 -18.91 -5.97
N ALA A 36 -1.35 -18.59 -4.68
CA ALA A 36 -1.33 -19.59 -3.63
C ALA A 36 -2.72 -20.22 -3.42
N SER A 37 -3.81 -19.45 -3.58
CA SER A 37 -5.18 -19.98 -3.64
C SER A 37 -5.41 -20.94 -4.82
N LEU A 38 -4.76 -20.71 -5.97
CA LEU A 38 -4.84 -21.61 -7.13
C LEU A 38 -4.20 -22.99 -6.86
N ASN A 39 -3.17 -23.03 -6.00
CA ASN A 39 -2.45 -24.26 -5.65
C ASN A 39 -3.08 -25.01 -4.46
N GLY A 40 -4.01 -24.38 -3.72
CA GLY A 40 -4.62 -24.94 -2.51
C GLY A 40 -5.89 -25.77 -2.76
N ASP A 41 -6.59 -25.58 -3.89
CA ASP A 41 -7.83 -26.30 -4.18
C ASP A 41 -8.07 -26.43 -5.70
N GLY A 42 -7.62 -27.55 -6.28
CA GLY A 42 -8.32 -28.20 -7.40
C GLY A 42 -8.39 -27.57 -8.80
N PHE A 43 -7.67 -26.50 -9.15
CA PHE A 43 -7.60 -26.01 -10.54
C PHE A 43 -6.18 -25.58 -10.97
N ALA A 44 -5.21 -26.49 -10.84
CA ALA A 44 -3.92 -26.30 -11.51
C ALA A 44 -4.08 -26.49 -13.03
N LEU A 45 -4.11 -25.38 -13.80
CA LEU A 45 -3.92 -25.46 -15.25
C LEU A 45 -2.46 -25.91 -15.49
N GLY A 46 -2.32 -27.14 -15.98
CA GLY A 46 -1.03 -27.78 -16.19
C GLY A 46 -0.12 -27.02 -17.16
N ASP A 47 1.05 -26.68 -16.63
CA ASP A 47 2.36 -26.43 -17.24
C ASP A 47 2.52 -25.39 -18.38
N ALA A 48 3.36 -24.38 -18.11
CA ALA A 48 4.43 -24.00 -19.02
C ALA A 48 5.56 -23.25 -18.27
N SER A 49 6.50 -24.01 -17.73
CA SER A 49 7.90 -23.64 -17.45
C SER A 49 8.18 -22.58 -16.37
N GLY A 50 8.90 -22.99 -15.33
CA GLY A 50 9.77 -22.09 -14.55
C GLY A 50 9.36 -21.76 -13.12
N ALA A 51 8.29 -22.34 -12.58
CA ALA A 51 7.98 -22.21 -11.16
C ALA A 51 9.00 -23.00 -10.32
N LYS A 52 10.12 -22.33 -9.98
CA LYS A 52 10.94 -22.75 -8.84
C LYS A 52 9.99 -22.96 -7.66
N GLY A 53 9.93 -24.19 -7.16
CA GLY A 53 9.07 -24.58 -6.06
C GLY A 53 9.17 -23.59 -4.91
N GLY A 54 8.13 -22.80 -4.74
CA GLY A 54 7.91 -22.06 -3.51
C GLY A 54 7.55 -23.06 -2.45
N GLN A 55 8.32 -23.11 -1.37
CA GLN A 55 7.89 -23.70 -0.11
C GLN A 55 6.45 -23.27 0.17
N GLY A 56 5.61 -24.20 0.64
CA GLY A 56 4.18 -24.01 0.85
C GLY A 56 3.88 -22.61 1.39
N VAL A 57 3.29 -21.77 0.53
CA VAL A 57 2.88 -20.41 0.89
C VAL A 57 1.70 -20.55 1.84
N ASP A 58 1.90 -20.14 3.08
CA ASP A 58 0.83 -20.10 4.08
C ASP A 58 -0.15 -18.98 3.71
N ILE A 59 -1.31 -19.39 3.19
CA ILE A 59 -2.38 -18.49 2.76
C ILE A 59 -2.87 -17.64 3.93
N GLU A 60 -2.97 -18.21 5.13
CA GLU A 60 -3.45 -17.49 6.31
C GLU A 60 -2.49 -16.34 6.63
N GLN A 61 -1.18 -16.61 6.59
CA GLN A 61 -0.16 -15.60 6.82
C GLN A 61 -0.18 -14.49 5.75
N GLU A 62 -0.29 -14.83 4.47
CA GLU A 62 -0.35 -13.82 3.39
C GLU A 62 -1.66 -13.01 3.43
N MET A 63 -2.79 -13.60 3.82
CA MET A 63 -4.05 -12.87 4.01
C MET A 63 -3.97 -11.88 5.18
N VAL A 64 -3.33 -12.25 6.29
CA VAL A 64 -3.07 -11.34 7.42
C VAL A 64 -2.16 -10.20 6.99
N ALA A 65 -1.10 -10.49 6.25
CA ALA A 65 -0.20 -9.47 5.71
C ALA A 65 -0.91 -8.52 4.74
N LEU A 66 -1.83 -9.03 3.91
CA LEU A 66 -2.65 -8.22 3.02
C LEU A 66 -3.56 -7.27 3.80
N ALA A 67 -4.23 -7.76 4.84
CA ALA A 67 -5.12 -6.94 5.67
C ALA A 67 -4.37 -5.83 6.40
N ASP A 68 -3.21 -6.13 6.98
CA ASP A 68 -2.35 -5.15 7.64
C ASP A 68 -1.87 -4.06 6.66
N GLU A 69 -1.49 -4.46 5.44
CA GLU A 69 -1.07 -3.51 4.41
C GLU A 69 -2.23 -2.61 3.95
N GLN A 70 -3.45 -3.15 3.81
CA GLN A 70 -4.64 -2.34 3.50
C GLN A 70 -4.92 -1.29 4.58
N LEU A 71 -4.84 -1.68 5.86
CA LEU A 71 -5.03 -0.75 6.98
C LEU A 71 -3.97 0.36 6.99
N ARG A 72 -2.70 0.02 6.72
CA ARG A 72 -1.63 1.02 6.60
C ARG A 72 -1.84 1.95 5.42
N PHE A 73 -2.25 1.43 4.28
CA PHE A 73 -2.56 2.23 3.10
C PHE A 73 -3.66 3.25 3.38
N GLU A 74 -4.78 2.81 3.98
CA GLU A 74 -5.89 3.69 4.35
C GLU A 74 -5.47 4.77 5.37
N ALA A 75 -4.66 4.41 6.36
CA ALA A 75 -4.15 5.36 7.33
C ALA A 75 -3.27 6.44 6.67
N SER A 76 -2.36 6.04 5.76
CA SER A 76 -1.54 6.97 4.99
C SER A 76 -2.37 7.86 4.07
N ALA A 77 -3.41 7.31 3.43
CA ALA A 77 -4.33 8.09 2.58
C ALA A 77 -5.06 9.17 3.38
N LYS A 78 -5.62 8.82 4.55
CA LYS A 78 -6.30 9.78 5.44
C LYS A 78 -5.36 10.85 5.98
N LEU A 79 -4.12 10.48 6.30
CA LEU A 79 -3.12 11.43 6.75
C LEU A 79 -2.76 12.43 5.65
N LEU A 80 -2.58 11.96 4.42
CA LEU A 80 -2.32 12.80 3.26
C LEU A 80 -3.48 13.77 3.00
N GLU A 81 -4.72 13.27 3.03
CA GLU A 81 -5.92 14.09 2.89
C GLU A 81 -5.96 15.21 3.93
N LYS A 82 -5.71 14.88 5.21
CA LYS A 82 -5.68 15.86 6.30
C LYS A 82 -4.61 16.94 6.10
N VAL A 83 -3.42 16.55 5.64
CA VAL A 83 -2.34 17.50 5.33
C VAL A 83 -2.75 18.46 4.20
N TYR A 84 -3.39 17.96 3.14
CA TYR A 84 -3.90 18.81 2.06
C TYR A 84 -5.00 19.77 2.53
N GLN A 85 -5.95 19.30 3.34
CA GLN A 85 -6.98 20.16 3.92
C GLN A 85 -6.36 21.26 4.78
N GLN A 86 -5.38 20.92 5.62
CA GLN A 86 -4.68 21.90 6.46
C GLN A 86 -3.92 22.94 5.63
N ILE A 87 -3.25 22.53 4.55
CA ILE A 87 -2.59 23.46 3.62
C ILE A 87 -3.64 24.41 3.01
N ARG A 88 -4.76 23.88 2.52
CA ARG A 88 -5.84 24.66 1.92
C ARG A 88 -6.42 25.69 2.88
N THR A 89 -6.71 25.32 4.13
CA THR A 89 -7.22 26.25 5.15
C THR A 89 -6.18 27.32 5.47
N SER A 90 -4.92 26.95 5.63
CA SER A 90 -3.84 27.91 5.93
C SER A 90 -3.65 28.97 4.84
N MET A 91 -3.86 28.61 3.56
CA MET A 91 -3.81 29.55 2.43
C MET A 91 -5.03 30.47 2.36
N ARG A 92 -6.20 30.01 2.84
CA ARG A 92 -7.42 30.81 2.89
C ARG A 92 -7.36 31.85 4.01
N ASP A 93 -6.83 31.48 5.18
CA ASP A 93 -6.74 32.36 6.35
C ASP A 93 -5.65 33.43 6.24
N THR A 94 -4.74 33.33 5.25
CA THR A 94 -3.71 34.34 4.97
C THR A 94 -4.17 35.47 4.03
N ARG A 95 -5.43 35.47 3.60
CA ARG A 95 -6.08 36.57 2.87
C ARG A 95 -7.01 37.35 3.77
#